data_AF-A0A949X5U0-F1
#
_entry.id   AF-A0A949X5U0-F1
#
_cell.length_a   1.000
_cell.length_b   1.000
_cell.length_c   1.000
_cell.angle_alpha   90.00
_cell.angle_beta   90.00
_cell.angle_gamma   90.00
#
_symmetry.space_group_name_H-M   'P 1'
#
loop_
_entity.id
_entity.type
_entity.pdbx_description
1 polymer ?
#
loop_
_entity_poly.entity_id
_entity_poly.type
_entity_poly.pdbx_seq_one_letter_code
_entity_poly.pdbx_strand_id
1 'polypeptide(L)'
;MMTAILFTLCILAAVGVFFYQLWRRFQLLRSAVPVSRFDRIPERVRAVLVYAFGQRKFVRRNPGAERSAGWMHFFIFWGFIILGIQILTMFGRAYSDSFIVPGFSLHLLGGPYLLLRDFMEVAVLFWVGVALVRWRITHAPRLYGFLPPESRLRDKSHWEAYVILLLIAIIMVAGLVYDGGRIVSHPNNIEIVRGARWEPLSTLVGLGLAAVL
;
A
#
# COMPACT_ATOMS: atom_id res chain seq x y z
N MET A 1 -19.05 -20.08 8.39
CA MET A 1 -18.92 -19.97 9.87
C MET A 1 -17.49 -20.22 10.34
N MET A 2 -16.89 -21.39 10.11
CA MET A 2 -15.51 -21.69 10.53
C MET A 2 -14.46 -20.72 9.95
N THR A 3 -14.55 -20.39 8.66
CA THR A 3 -13.65 -19.44 7.98
C THR A 3 -13.67 -18.05 8.59
N ALA A 4 -14.85 -17.51 8.89
CA ALA A 4 -15.01 -16.21 9.52
C ALA A 4 -14.44 -16.16 10.94
N ILE A 5 -14.60 -17.24 11.72
CA ILE A 5 -14.01 -17.34 13.07
C ILE A 5 -12.48 -17.31 12.99
N LEU A 6 -11.89 -18.15 12.13
CA LEU A 6 -10.43 -18.19 11.94
C LEU A 6 -9.91 -16.82 11.47
N PHE A 7 -10.58 -16.20 10.51
CA PHE A 7 -10.22 -14.86 10.03
C PHE A 7 -10.28 -13.81 11.15
N THR A 8 -11.32 -13.86 11.98
CA THR A 8 -11.47 -12.96 13.14
C THR A 8 -10.33 -13.14 14.13
N LEU A 9 -9.98 -14.39 14.47
CA LEU A 9 -8.86 -14.68 15.38
C LEU A 9 -7.53 -14.15 14.81
N CYS A 10 -7.29 -14.34 13.51
CA CYS A 10 -6.12 -13.81 12.82
C CYS A 10 -6.06 -12.28 12.87
N ILE A 11 -7.17 -11.59 12.59
CA ILE A 11 -7.25 -10.12 12.68
C ILE A 11 -6.97 -9.66 14.11
N LEU A 12 -7.61 -10.28 15.12
CA LEU A 12 -7.40 -9.89 16.51
C LEU A 12 -5.94 -10.05 16.94
N ALA A 13 -5.29 -11.15 16.54
CA ALA A 13 -3.87 -11.37 16.80
C ALA A 13 -3.01 -10.32 16.10
N ALA A 14 -3.23 -10.07 14.80
CA ALA A 14 -2.45 -9.11 14.02
C ALA A 14 -2.60 -7.68 14.54
N VAL A 15 -3.83 -7.26 14.84
CA VAL A 15 -4.16 -5.94 15.41
C VAL A 15 -3.58 -5.81 16.82
N GLY A 16 -3.68 -6.86 17.65
CA GLY A 16 -3.09 -6.89 18.98
C GLY A 16 -1.57 -6.67 18.95
N VAL A 17 -0.86 -7.41 18.09
CA VAL A 17 0.59 -7.23 17.89
C VAL A 17 0.90 -5.82 17.35
N PHE A 18 0.13 -5.34 16.38
CA PHE A 18 0.31 -3.99 15.84
C PHE A 18 0.17 -2.91 16.93
N PHE A 19 -0.88 -2.97 17.75
CA PHE A 19 -1.09 -2.01 18.84
C PHE A 19 -0.04 -2.12 19.94
N TYR A 20 0.41 -3.33 20.27
CA TYR A 20 1.53 -3.52 21.19
C TYR A 20 2.79 -2.80 20.69
N GLN A 21 3.13 -2.97 19.41
CA GLN A 21 4.30 -2.33 18.81
C GLN A 21 4.13 -0.80 18.70
N LEU A 22 2.93 -0.33 18.35
CA LEU A 22 2.60 1.08 18.29
C LEU A 22 2.69 1.74 19.67
N TRP A 23 2.17 1.07 20.71
CA TRP A 23 2.20 1.57 22.08
C TRP A 23 3.61 1.75 22.58
N ARG A 24 4.51 0.79 22.34
CA ARG A 24 5.93 0.91 22.71
C ARG A 24 6.60 2.11 22.06
N ARG A 25 6.34 2.35 20.78
CA ARG A 25 6.86 3.53 20.06
C ARG A 25 6.24 4.82 20.58
N PHE A 26 4.95 4.80 20.90
CA PHE A 26 4.25 5.95 21.47
C PHE A 26 4.82 6.32 22.85
N GLN A 27 5.17 5.35 23.70
CA GLN A 27 5.82 5.59 24.98
C GLN A 27 7.17 6.29 24.83
N LEU A 28 7.97 5.93 23.82
CA LEU A 28 9.21 6.65 23.50
C LEU A 28 8.95 8.09 23.02
N LEU A 29 7.84 8.34 22.33
CA LEU A 29 7.48 9.69 21.92
C LEU A 29 6.98 10.54 23.10
N ARG A 30 6.45 9.92 24.16
CA ARG A 30 6.03 10.63 25.38
C ARG A 30 7.19 11.18 26.20
N SER A 31 8.40 10.63 26.04
CA SER A 31 9.60 11.20 26.66
C SER A 31 10.20 12.37 25.86
N ALA A 32 9.63 12.71 24.70
CA ALA A 32 10.05 13.88 23.94
C ALA A 32 9.50 15.17 24.54
N VAL A 33 10.12 16.31 24.20
CA VAL A 33 9.69 17.64 24.66
C VAL A 33 8.21 17.88 24.28
N PRO A 34 7.35 18.28 25.23
CA PRO A 34 5.95 18.59 24.94
C PRO A 34 5.84 19.73 23.93
N VAL A 35 4.98 19.57 22.94
CA VAL A 35 4.67 20.59 21.93
C VAL A 35 3.17 20.87 21.97
N SER A 36 2.77 22.14 21.92
CA SER A 36 1.37 22.49 21.70
C SER A 36 0.93 21.92 20.36
N ARG A 37 -0.09 21.06 20.34
CA ARG A 37 -0.54 20.38 19.12
C ARG A 37 -1.67 21.12 18.41
N PHE A 38 -2.32 22.02 19.12
CA PHE A 38 -3.49 22.75 18.65
C PHE A 38 -3.19 24.23 18.33
N ASP A 39 -1.92 24.60 18.24
CA ASP A 39 -1.50 25.89 17.70
C ASP A 39 -1.38 25.83 16.18
N ARG A 40 -1.59 26.95 15.48
CA ARG A 40 -1.29 27.09 14.04
C ARG A 40 -1.92 25.98 13.18
N ILE A 41 -3.20 25.69 13.44
CA ILE A 41 -3.94 24.62 12.76
C ILE A 41 -3.87 24.77 11.23
N PRO A 42 -4.11 25.96 10.64
CA PRO A 42 -4.04 26.10 9.18
C PRO A 42 -2.66 25.76 8.61
N GLU A 43 -1.60 26.20 9.27
CA GLU A 43 -0.22 25.94 8.84
C GLU A 43 0.14 24.46 8.95
N ARG A 44 -0.31 23.79 10.02
CA ARG A 44 -0.08 22.36 10.23
C ARG A 44 -0.86 21.51 9.24
N VAL A 45 -2.13 21.82 9.00
CA VAL A 45 -2.94 21.15 7.98
C VAL A 45 -2.30 21.32 6.61
N ARG A 46 -1.89 22.54 6.25
CA ARG A 46 -1.15 22.79 5.00
C ARG A 46 0.15 22.00 4.95
N ALA A 47 0.88 21.89 6.06
CA ALA A 47 2.11 21.09 6.13
C ALA A 47 1.83 19.61 5.90
N VAL A 48 0.76 19.04 6.47
CA VAL A 48 0.37 17.65 6.23
C VAL A 48 0.00 17.44 4.75
N LEU A 49 -0.83 18.30 4.18
CA LEU A 49 -1.22 18.22 2.77
C LEU A 49 -0.02 18.31 1.83
N VAL A 50 0.91 19.23 2.09
CA VAL A 50 2.07 19.49 1.22
C VAL A 50 3.18 18.44 1.40
N TYR A 51 3.52 18.12 2.64
CA TYR A 51 4.68 17.27 2.94
C TYR A 51 4.33 15.79 3.06
N ALA A 52 3.19 15.45 3.66
CA ALA A 52 2.76 14.05 3.78
C ALA A 52 2.06 13.58 2.50
N PHE A 53 0.96 14.21 2.10
CA PHE A 53 0.22 13.78 0.90
C PHE A 53 0.93 14.17 -0.41
N GLY A 54 1.44 15.40 -0.48
CA GLY A 54 2.20 15.88 -1.63
C GLY A 54 3.62 15.32 -1.74
N GLN A 55 4.10 14.56 -0.74
CA GLN A 55 5.43 13.94 -0.70
C GLN A 55 6.57 14.93 -1.07
N ARG A 56 6.38 16.22 -0.78
CA ARG A 56 7.25 17.30 -1.30
C ARG A 56 8.71 17.17 -0.88
N LYS A 57 8.99 16.50 0.24
CA LYS A 57 10.35 16.22 0.72
C LYS A 57 11.11 15.26 -0.22
N PHE A 58 10.39 14.35 -0.86
CA PHE A 58 10.96 13.34 -1.76
C PHE A 58 10.92 13.78 -3.23
N VAL A 59 9.91 14.56 -3.62
CA VAL A 59 9.75 15.07 -5.01
C VAL A 59 10.57 16.33 -5.28
N ARG A 60 10.97 17.10 -4.24
CA ARG A 60 11.77 18.32 -4.44
C ARG A 60 13.11 18.02 -5.12
N ARG A 61 13.37 18.79 -6.18
CA ARG A 61 14.62 18.85 -6.95
C ARG A 61 15.72 19.49 -6.11
N ASN A 62 16.27 18.77 -5.13
CA ASN A 62 17.57 19.13 -4.57
C ASN A 62 18.66 18.72 -5.58
N PRO A 63 19.76 19.48 -5.72
CA PRO A 63 20.98 18.98 -6.36
C PRO A 63 21.41 17.71 -5.62
N GLY A 64 21.38 16.55 -6.29
CA GLY A 64 21.59 15.23 -5.66
C GLY A 64 20.33 14.49 -5.18
N ALA A 65 19.12 14.99 -5.46
CA ALA A 65 17.89 14.21 -5.29
C ALA A 65 17.72 13.23 -6.46
N GLU A 66 17.88 11.94 -6.18
CA GLU A 66 17.55 10.86 -7.11
C GLU A 66 16.05 10.88 -7.41
N ARG A 67 15.66 11.37 -8.58
CA ARG A 67 14.24 11.51 -8.99
C ARG A 67 13.48 10.18 -8.91
N SER A 68 14.15 9.07 -9.20
CA SER A 68 13.59 7.72 -9.08
C SER A 68 13.16 7.39 -7.66
N ALA A 69 13.93 7.79 -6.64
CA ALA A 69 13.59 7.56 -5.23
C ALA A 69 12.31 8.30 -4.80
N GLY A 70 12.12 9.51 -5.32
CA GLY A 70 10.91 10.30 -5.07
C GLY A 70 9.67 9.66 -5.67
N TRP A 71 9.74 9.25 -6.95
CA TRP A 71 8.61 8.61 -7.62
C TRP A 71 8.27 7.24 -7.01
N MET A 72 9.27 6.41 -6.68
CA MET A 72 9.03 5.14 -5.97
C MET A 72 8.20 5.33 -4.69
N HIS A 73 8.62 6.25 -3.82
CA HIS A 73 7.88 6.50 -2.57
C HIS A 73 6.50 7.07 -2.83
N PHE A 74 6.36 7.94 -3.83
CA PHE A 74 5.07 8.52 -4.19
C PHE A 74 4.07 7.43 -4.62
N PHE A 75 4.46 6.56 -5.54
CA PHE A 75 3.57 5.50 -6.03
C PHE A 75 3.29 4.43 -4.98
N ILE A 76 4.30 4.01 -4.20
CA ILE A 76 4.09 3.06 -3.11
C ILE A 76 3.15 3.64 -2.06
N PHE A 77 3.37 4.90 -1.63
CA PHE A 77 2.50 5.57 -0.65
C PHE A 77 1.06 5.71 -1.13
N TRP A 78 0.85 6.32 -2.31
CA TRP A 78 -0.50 6.52 -2.84
C TRP A 78 -1.17 5.20 -3.23
N GLY A 79 -0.38 4.22 -3.68
CA GLY A 79 -0.83 2.85 -3.86
C GLY A 79 -1.45 2.30 -2.59
N PHE A 80 -0.75 2.37 -1.45
CA PHE A 80 -1.31 1.91 -0.17
C PHE A 80 -2.55 2.70 0.30
N ILE A 81 -2.63 4.00 0.02
CA ILE A 81 -3.81 4.79 0.35
C ILE A 81 -5.03 4.35 -0.49
N ILE A 82 -4.85 4.21 -1.80
CA ILE A 82 -5.91 3.81 -2.73
C ILE A 82 -6.34 2.36 -2.47
N LEU A 83 -5.37 1.46 -2.31
CA LEU A 83 -5.59 0.03 -2.08
C LEU A 83 -6.12 -0.28 -0.68
N GLY A 84 -5.97 0.64 0.28
CA GLY A 84 -6.53 0.48 1.62
C GLY A 84 -8.04 0.25 1.60
N ILE A 85 -8.77 0.88 0.69
CA ILE A 85 -10.21 0.67 0.50
C ILE A 85 -10.49 -0.76 -0.03
N GLN A 86 -9.67 -1.27 -0.93
CA GLN A 86 -9.79 -2.65 -1.42
C GLN A 86 -9.53 -3.64 -0.30
N ILE A 87 -8.45 -3.47 0.47
CA ILE A 87 -8.13 -4.38 1.58
C ILE A 87 -9.28 -4.39 2.60
N LEU A 88 -9.85 -3.23 2.91
CA LEU A 88 -11.03 -3.14 3.79
C LEU A 88 -12.24 -3.87 3.19
N THR A 89 -12.45 -3.72 1.89
CA THR A 89 -13.51 -4.44 1.15
C THR A 89 -13.30 -5.95 1.21
N MET A 90 -12.08 -6.43 0.96
CA MET A 90 -11.72 -7.86 1.02
C MET A 90 -11.92 -8.42 2.43
N PHE A 91 -11.55 -7.66 3.47
CA PHE A 91 -11.75 -8.07 4.86
C PHE A 91 -13.24 -8.16 5.21
N GLY A 92 -14.05 -7.20 4.78
CA GLY A 92 -15.50 -7.30 4.95
C GLY A 92 -16.12 -8.46 4.16
N ARG A 93 -15.59 -8.76 2.97
CA ARG A 93 -16.01 -9.92 2.16
C ARG A 93 -15.74 -11.27 2.81
N ALA A 94 -14.81 -11.35 3.76
CA ALA A 94 -14.63 -12.56 4.58
C ALA A 94 -15.85 -12.87 5.47
N TYR A 95 -16.70 -11.88 5.76
CA TYR A 95 -17.93 -12.03 6.55
C TYR A 95 -19.19 -12.02 5.69
N SER A 96 -19.21 -11.22 4.63
CA SER A 96 -20.33 -11.11 3.69
C SER A 96 -19.81 -10.90 2.28
N ASP A 97 -20.02 -11.87 1.38
CA ASP A 97 -19.47 -11.82 0.00
C ASP A 97 -19.89 -10.57 -0.80
N SER A 98 -21.06 -10.01 -0.48
CA SER A 98 -21.59 -8.78 -1.07
C SER A 98 -21.12 -7.50 -0.40
N PHE A 99 -20.18 -7.57 0.56
CA PHE A 99 -19.68 -6.40 1.26
C PHE A 99 -18.97 -5.43 0.30
N ILE A 100 -19.34 -4.16 0.42
CA ILE A 100 -18.77 -3.02 -0.30
C ILE A 100 -18.68 -1.86 0.68
N VAL A 101 -17.56 -1.14 0.67
CA VAL A 101 -17.40 0.08 1.48
C VAL A 101 -18.40 1.14 0.98
N PRO A 102 -19.17 1.79 1.88
CA PRO A 102 -20.13 2.83 1.49
C PRO A 102 -19.50 3.90 0.59
N GLY A 103 -20.18 4.25 -0.50
CA GLY A 103 -19.69 5.21 -1.51
C GLY A 103 -18.90 4.60 -2.67
N PHE A 104 -18.45 3.35 -2.56
CA PHE A 104 -17.70 2.64 -3.60
C PHE A 104 -18.53 1.60 -4.35
N SER A 105 -19.86 1.72 -4.33
CA SER A 105 -20.72 0.94 -5.23
C SER A 105 -20.49 1.35 -6.68
N LEU A 106 -20.74 0.43 -7.61
CA LEU A 106 -20.45 0.63 -9.03
C LEU A 106 -21.20 1.83 -9.64
N HIS A 107 -22.38 2.15 -9.11
CA HIS A 107 -23.23 3.28 -9.54
C HIS A 107 -22.76 4.64 -9.01
N LEU A 108 -21.82 4.64 -8.05
CA LEU A 108 -21.20 5.84 -7.48
C LEU A 108 -19.73 5.92 -7.93
N LEU A 109 -18.78 5.86 -7.00
CA LEU A 109 -17.35 5.96 -7.28
C LEU A 109 -16.69 4.61 -7.60
N GLY A 110 -17.42 3.50 -7.49
CA GLY A 110 -16.87 2.15 -7.61
C GLY A 110 -16.16 1.91 -8.93
N GLY A 111 -16.76 2.22 -10.09
CA GLY A 111 -16.13 1.98 -11.39
C GLY A 111 -14.79 2.70 -11.56
N PRO A 112 -14.74 4.04 -11.48
CA PRO A 112 -13.49 4.80 -11.56
C PRO A 112 -12.47 4.40 -10.50
N TYR A 113 -12.91 4.05 -9.28
CA TYR A 113 -12.04 3.56 -8.23
C TYR A 113 -11.38 2.23 -8.60
N LEU A 114 -12.15 1.26 -9.08
CA LEU A 114 -11.65 -0.04 -9.52
C LEU A 114 -10.58 0.12 -10.61
N LEU A 115 -10.81 0.99 -11.60
CA LEU A 115 -9.82 1.31 -12.64
C LEU A 115 -8.56 1.94 -12.09
N LEU A 116 -8.69 2.98 -11.25
CA LEU A 116 -7.55 3.63 -10.62
C LEU A 116 -6.71 2.62 -9.83
N ARG A 117 -7.38 1.80 -9.03
CA ARG A 117 -6.79 0.79 -8.19
C ARG A 117 -6.06 -0.28 -9.03
N ASP A 118 -6.69 -0.82 -10.06
CA ASP A 118 -6.14 -1.87 -10.93
C ASP A 118 -4.81 -1.44 -11.56
N PHE A 119 -4.75 -0.22 -12.12
CA PHE A 119 -3.50 0.34 -12.62
C PHE A 119 -2.48 0.65 -11.51
N MET A 120 -2.94 1.09 -10.34
CA MET A 120 -2.06 1.37 -9.22
C MET A 120 -1.39 0.10 -8.66
N GLU A 121 -2.03 -1.06 -8.68
CA GLU A 121 -1.39 -2.33 -8.26
C GLU A 121 -0.19 -2.67 -9.13
N VAL A 122 -0.35 -2.57 -10.45
CA VAL A 122 0.75 -2.81 -11.40
C VAL A 122 1.82 -1.72 -11.31
N ALA A 123 1.44 -0.45 -11.13
CA ALA A 123 2.38 0.64 -10.93
C ALA A 123 3.22 0.42 -9.65
N VAL A 124 2.59 0.02 -8.54
CA VAL A 124 3.29 -0.28 -7.29
C VAL A 124 4.24 -1.46 -7.47
N LEU A 125 3.80 -2.54 -8.13
CA LEU A 125 4.66 -3.69 -8.44
C LEU A 125 5.89 -3.30 -9.25
N PHE A 126 5.70 -2.49 -10.28
CA PHE A 126 6.80 -1.94 -11.07
C PHE A 126 7.78 -1.16 -10.19
N TRP A 127 7.30 -0.24 -9.35
CA TRP A 127 8.16 0.57 -8.48
C TRP A 127 8.82 -0.22 -7.34
N VAL A 128 8.19 -1.28 -6.85
CA VAL A 128 8.82 -2.25 -5.94
C VAL A 128 9.96 -2.98 -6.66
N GLY A 129 9.78 -3.38 -7.92
CA GLY A 129 10.85 -3.95 -8.74
C GLY A 129 12.03 -2.98 -8.90
N VAL A 130 11.75 -1.72 -9.25
CA VAL A 130 12.77 -0.66 -9.32
C VAL A 130 13.46 -0.46 -7.96
N ALA A 131 12.71 -0.52 -6.85
CA ALA A 131 13.28 -0.40 -5.52
C ALA A 131 14.22 -1.58 -5.23
N LEU A 132 13.82 -2.81 -5.50
CA LEU A 132 14.65 -4.00 -5.33
C LEU A 132 15.94 -3.93 -6.16
N VAL A 133 15.83 -3.56 -7.44
CA VAL A 133 17.00 -3.36 -8.32
C VAL A 133 17.93 -2.28 -7.76
N ARG A 134 17.37 -1.16 -7.28
CA ARG A 134 18.18 -0.09 -6.70
C ARG A 134 18.88 -0.49 -5.41
N TRP A 135 18.20 -1.26 -4.56
CA TRP A 135 18.76 -1.79 -3.32
C TRP A 135 19.85 -2.83 -3.60
N ARG A 136 19.66 -3.70 -4.60
CA ARG A 136 20.57 -4.80 -4.92
C ARG A 136 21.79 -4.39 -5.74
N ILE A 137 21.61 -3.47 -6.68
CA ILE A 137 22.58 -3.16 -7.74
C ILE A 137 23.17 -1.77 -7.56
N THR A 138 22.36 -0.72 -7.65
CA THR A 138 22.87 0.65 -7.77
C THR A 138 23.25 1.31 -6.46
N HIS A 139 22.96 0.67 -5.31
CA HIS A 139 23.35 1.12 -3.96
C HIS A 139 23.15 2.62 -3.76
N ALA A 140 21.89 3.02 -3.54
CA ALA A 140 21.44 4.36 -3.18
C ALA A 140 22.54 5.33 -2.68
N PRO A 141 23.07 6.23 -3.54
CA PRO A 141 24.09 7.20 -3.15
C PRO A 141 23.77 7.99 -1.87
N ARG A 142 22.50 8.33 -1.60
CA ARG A 142 22.08 8.99 -0.34
C ARG A 142 22.13 8.12 0.93
N LEU A 143 22.29 6.81 0.79
CA LEU A 143 22.57 5.91 1.91
C LEU A 143 24.09 5.75 2.12
N TYR A 144 24.90 6.20 1.16
CA TYR A 144 26.34 5.94 1.07
C TYR A 144 27.20 7.20 0.76
N GLY A 145 26.69 8.44 0.88
CA GLY A 145 27.23 9.54 0.07
C GLY A 145 27.41 10.95 0.63
N PHE A 146 26.82 11.41 1.75
CA PHE A 146 27.22 12.69 2.40
C PHE A 146 27.08 12.71 3.94
N LEU A 147 28.24 12.64 4.61
CA LEU A 147 28.49 12.68 6.07
C LEU A 147 27.79 13.85 6.79
N PRO A 148 27.40 13.74 8.09
CA PRO A 148 27.89 12.79 9.11
C PRO A 148 26.99 11.64 9.63
N PRO A 149 25.75 11.32 9.15
CA PRO A 149 24.95 10.23 9.74
C PRO A 149 25.33 8.81 9.27
N GLU A 150 26.11 8.69 8.20
CA GLU A 150 26.19 7.49 7.36
C GLU A 150 27.23 6.46 7.83
N SER A 151 28.26 6.88 8.57
CA SER A 151 29.23 5.95 9.17
C SER A 151 28.61 5.00 10.20
N ARG A 152 27.38 5.28 10.69
CA ARG A 152 26.68 4.44 11.66
C ARG A 152 25.71 3.43 11.05
N LEU A 153 25.39 3.54 9.77
CA LEU A 153 24.35 2.73 9.11
C LEU A 153 24.87 1.87 7.97
N ARG A 154 26.04 2.18 7.40
CA ARG A 154 26.68 1.44 6.31
C ARG A 154 26.88 -0.05 6.62
N ASP A 155 27.17 -0.37 7.88
CA ASP A 155 27.46 -1.74 8.34
C ASP A 155 26.23 -2.45 8.91
N LYS A 156 25.04 -1.84 8.85
CA LYS A 156 23.81 -2.46 9.35
C LYS A 156 23.12 -3.26 8.26
N SER A 157 22.74 -4.49 8.59
CA SER A 157 21.95 -5.33 7.69
C SER A 157 20.61 -4.65 7.37
N HIS A 158 20.33 -4.49 6.07
CA HIS A 158 19.08 -3.94 5.56
C HIS A 158 18.09 -5.04 5.10
N TRP A 159 18.24 -6.27 5.62
CA TRP A 159 17.38 -7.40 5.27
C TRP A 159 15.87 -7.10 5.48
N GLU A 160 15.54 -6.31 6.51
CA GLU A 160 14.18 -5.86 6.80
C GLU A 160 13.55 -5.10 5.62
N ALA A 161 14.34 -4.32 4.88
CA ALA A 161 13.85 -3.59 3.71
C ALA A 161 13.44 -4.54 2.57
N TYR A 162 14.23 -5.60 2.33
CA TYR A 162 13.89 -6.63 1.35
C TYR A 162 12.63 -7.39 1.74
N VAL A 163 12.48 -7.72 3.02
CA VAL A 163 11.27 -8.38 3.53
C VAL A 163 10.05 -7.50 3.34
N ILE A 164 10.14 -6.21 3.66
CA ILE A 164 9.03 -5.27 3.45
C ILE A 164 8.69 -5.19 1.96
N LEU A 165 9.67 -5.02 1.07
CA LEU A 165 9.42 -4.96 -0.38
C LEU A 165 8.79 -6.24 -0.91
N LEU A 166 9.23 -7.40 -0.43
CA LEU A 166 8.63 -8.70 -0.77
C LEU A 166 7.18 -8.78 -0.28
N LEU A 167 6.89 -8.37 0.96
CA LEU A 167 5.52 -8.36 1.49
C LEU A 167 4.61 -7.42 0.69
N ILE A 168 5.10 -6.24 0.30
CA ILE A 168 4.37 -5.33 -0.58
C ILE A 168 4.05 -6.03 -1.91
N ALA A 169 5.05 -6.64 -2.55
CA ALA A 169 4.85 -7.34 -3.82
C ALA A 169 3.83 -8.49 -3.70
N ILE A 170 3.92 -9.29 -2.63
CA ILE A 170 2.98 -10.37 -2.35
C ILE A 170 1.56 -9.82 -2.24
N ILE A 171 1.35 -8.73 -1.50
CA ILE A 171 0.01 -8.13 -1.34
C ILE A 171 -0.53 -7.63 -2.69
N MET A 172 0.30 -7.01 -3.53
CA MET A 172 -0.15 -6.54 -4.85
C MET A 172 -0.54 -7.70 -5.78
N VAL A 173 0.29 -8.75 -5.83
CA VAL A 173 -0.01 -9.94 -6.65
C VAL A 173 -1.24 -10.66 -6.12
N ALA A 174 -1.36 -10.81 -4.80
CA ALA A 174 -2.52 -11.42 -4.18
C ALA A 174 -3.82 -10.63 -4.46
N GLY A 175 -3.76 -9.30 -4.54
CA GLY A 175 -4.87 -8.45 -4.95
C GLY A 175 -5.35 -8.77 -6.38
N LEU A 176 -4.45 -8.70 -7.36
CA LEU A 176 -4.75 -9.00 -8.76
C LEU A 176 -5.29 -10.43 -8.94
N VAL A 177 -4.69 -11.41 -8.26
CA VAL A 177 -5.14 -12.81 -8.29
C VAL A 177 -6.51 -12.97 -7.64
N TYR A 178 -6.77 -12.28 -6.53
CA TYR A 178 -8.05 -12.33 -5.86
C TYR A 178 -9.18 -11.78 -6.74
N ASP A 179 -9.01 -10.60 -7.35
CA ASP A 179 -10.08 -10.03 -8.18
C ASP A 179 -10.21 -10.76 -9.52
N GLY A 180 -9.10 -11.16 -10.14
CA GLY A 180 -9.14 -12.04 -11.32
C GLY A 180 -9.88 -13.36 -11.03
N GLY A 181 -9.57 -14.00 -9.91
CA GLY A 181 -10.28 -15.21 -9.46
C GLY A 181 -11.76 -14.96 -9.13
N ARG A 182 -12.10 -13.79 -8.58
CA ARG A 182 -13.48 -13.40 -8.30
C ARG A 182 -14.29 -13.19 -9.57
N ILE A 183 -13.69 -12.61 -10.62
CA ILE A 183 -14.31 -12.46 -11.94
C ILE A 183 -14.62 -13.83 -12.56
N VAL A 184 -13.67 -14.77 -12.50
CA VAL A 184 -13.83 -16.12 -13.07
C VAL A 184 -14.83 -16.96 -12.29
N SER A 185 -14.82 -16.88 -10.96
CA SER A 185 -15.69 -17.72 -10.11
C SER A 185 -17.14 -17.25 -10.05
N HIS A 186 -17.44 -16.00 -10.41
CA HIS A 186 -18.79 -15.43 -10.35
C HIS A 186 -19.28 -14.88 -11.71
N PRO A 187 -19.31 -15.71 -12.77
CA PRO A 187 -19.65 -15.26 -14.13
C PRO A 187 -21.10 -14.78 -14.27
N ASN A 188 -21.99 -15.24 -13.39
CA ASN A 188 -23.41 -14.89 -13.40
C ASN A 188 -23.75 -13.65 -12.56
N ASN A 189 -22.78 -13.10 -11.81
CA ASN A 189 -23.02 -11.93 -10.97
C ASN A 189 -22.86 -10.65 -11.81
N ILE A 190 -23.98 -9.98 -12.09
CA ILE A 190 -24.06 -8.79 -12.94
C ILE A 190 -23.14 -7.66 -12.44
N GLU A 191 -23.03 -7.46 -11.12
CA GLU A 191 -22.20 -6.39 -10.57
C GLU A 191 -20.71 -6.67 -10.79
N ILE A 192 -20.29 -7.93 -10.61
CA ILE A 192 -18.91 -8.36 -10.82
C ILE A 192 -18.55 -8.27 -12.32
N VAL A 193 -19.43 -8.75 -13.20
CA VAL A 193 -19.21 -8.68 -14.65
C VAL A 193 -19.15 -7.24 -15.16
N ARG A 194 -19.98 -6.34 -14.61
CA ARG A 194 -19.89 -4.91 -14.95
C ARG A 194 -18.64 -4.26 -14.36
N GLY A 195 -18.24 -4.66 -13.15
CA GLY A 195 -17.02 -4.22 -12.49
C GLY A 195 -15.75 -4.61 -13.26
N ALA A 196 -15.70 -5.83 -13.82
CA ALA A 196 -14.55 -6.33 -14.59
C ALA A 196 -14.15 -5.42 -15.76
N ARG A 197 -15.10 -4.69 -16.36
CA ARG A 197 -14.82 -3.71 -17.43
C ARG A 197 -13.96 -2.54 -16.96
N TRP A 198 -13.93 -2.28 -15.66
CA TRP A 198 -13.11 -1.26 -15.03
C TRP A 198 -11.77 -1.81 -14.53
N GLU A 199 -11.54 -3.13 -14.52
CA GLU A 199 -10.31 -3.74 -13.99
C GLU A 199 -9.65 -4.61 -15.07
N PRO A 200 -9.13 -4.01 -16.15
CA PRO A 200 -8.58 -4.75 -17.28
C PRO A 200 -7.40 -5.66 -16.89
N LEU A 201 -6.53 -5.23 -15.98
CA LEU A 201 -5.33 -5.98 -15.57
C LEU A 201 -5.73 -7.18 -14.72
N SER A 202 -6.62 -7.00 -13.75
CA SER A 202 -7.22 -8.11 -12.99
C SER A 202 -8.00 -9.06 -13.88
N THR A 203 -8.70 -8.55 -14.91
CA THR A 203 -9.40 -9.39 -15.90
C THR A 203 -8.41 -10.24 -16.71
N LEU A 204 -7.28 -9.68 -17.13
CA LEU A 204 -6.22 -10.44 -17.81
C LEU A 204 -5.65 -11.55 -16.91
N VAL A 205 -5.44 -11.26 -15.62
CA VAL A 205 -5.04 -12.28 -14.64
C VAL A 205 -6.10 -13.37 -14.51
N GLY A 206 -7.38 -12.98 -14.45
CA GLY A 206 -8.51 -13.91 -14.44
C GLY A 206 -8.54 -14.83 -15.66
N LEU A 207 -8.35 -14.29 -16.87
CA LEU A 207 -8.25 -15.11 -18.09
C LEU A 207 -7.10 -16.12 -18.01
N GLY A 208 -5.95 -15.70 -17.47
CA GLY A 208 -4.82 -16.59 -17.22
C GLY A 208 -5.16 -17.71 -16.24
N LEU A 209 -5.89 -17.41 -15.15
CA LEU A 209 -6.33 -18.40 -14.18
C LEU A 209 -7.33 -19.39 -14.79
N ALA A 210 -8.28 -18.90 -15.60
CA ALA A 210 -9.28 -19.74 -16.27
C ALA A 210 -8.66 -20.70 -17.30
N ALA A 211 -7.50 -20.36 -17.88
CA ALA A 211 -6.81 -21.25 -18.82
C ALA A 211 -6.09 -22.44 -18.14
N VAL A 212 -5.94 -22.41 -16.81
CA VAL A 212 -5.20 -23.40 -16.02
C VAL A 212 -6.14 -24.32 -15.21
N LEU A 213 -7.42 -23.96 -15.08
CA LEU A 213 -8.46 -24.71 -14.36
C LEU A 213 -9.33 -25.52 -15.34
#